data_AF-A0A8J2LQR5-F1
#
_entry.id   AF-A0A8J2LQR5-F1
#
_cell.length_a   1.000
_cell.length_b   1.000
_cell.length_c   1.000
_cell.angle_alpha   90.00
_cell.angle_beta   90.00
_cell.angle_gamma   90.00
#
_symmetry.space_group_name_H-M   'P 1'
#
loop_
_entity.id
_entity.type
_entity.pdbx_description
1 polymer ?
#
loop_
_entity_poly.entity_id
_entity_poly.type
_entity_poly.pdbx_seq_one_letter_code
_entity_poly.pdbx_strand_id
1 'polypeptide(L)'
;MNVCEGRLQETEGLVMDPSAEFLKINISQVLTQNFQQFNQFLIFFQTIEWSEPWLMALVCFHVFITLLTLLSRKRPTIQAVLFFFLLILIFLSEQLNTLAAENWMYYSKQQYFDSNGMFISLMFSAPLLFNCMLMVANWLLISSELMTSLRRFQLQQQSNRLRKLEKCVKGPSQSSSNISSGSVKRKSKERVRKD
;
A
#
# COMPACT_ATOMS: atom_id res chain seq x y z
N MET A 1 25.65 -52.39 38.51
CA MET A 1 24.47 -51.74 37.89
C MET A 1 23.89 -50.79 38.91
N ASN A 2 23.40 -49.62 38.48
CA ASN A 2 22.80 -48.51 39.27
C ASN A 2 23.69 -47.27 39.48
N VAL A 3 24.27 -46.73 38.40
CA VAL A 3 24.90 -45.38 38.39
C VAL A 3 24.29 -44.46 37.32
N CYS A 4 23.26 -44.89 36.59
CA CYS A 4 22.69 -44.11 35.47
C CYS A 4 21.31 -43.47 35.73
N GLU A 5 20.74 -43.60 36.93
CA GLU A 5 19.38 -43.09 37.22
C GLU A 5 19.35 -41.75 37.97
N GLY A 6 20.51 -41.14 38.24
CA GLY A 6 20.63 -39.88 38.99
C GLY A 6 20.83 -38.63 38.14
N ARG A 7 20.75 -38.71 36.80
CA ARG A 7 21.06 -37.58 35.89
C ARG A 7 19.92 -37.22 34.93
N LEU A 8 18.67 -37.49 35.32
CA LEU A 8 17.48 -37.11 34.57
C LEU A 8 16.50 -36.25 35.40
N GLN A 9 16.99 -35.56 36.43
CA GLN A 9 16.18 -34.59 37.20
C GLN A 9 16.71 -33.15 37.14
N GLU A 10 17.80 -32.87 36.41
CA GLU A 10 18.46 -31.55 36.46
C GLU A 10 18.45 -30.79 35.12
N THR A 11 17.81 -31.30 34.07
CA THR A 11 17.79 -30.67 32.74
C THR A 11 16.40 -30.29 32.23
N GLU A 12 15.39 -30.28 33.10
CA GLU A 12 14.08 -29.66 32.80
C GLU A 12 13.93 -28.27 33.44
N GLY A 13 15.00 -27.75 34.05
CA GLY A 13 15.17 -26.32 34.31
C GLY A 13 15.70 -25.61 33.06
N LEU A 14 14.91 -25.62 31.98
CA LEU A 14 15.21 -24.83 30.78
C LEU A 14 15.32 -23.36 31.23
N VAL A 15 16.55 -22.85 31.19
CA VAL A 15 16.94 -21.47 31.47
C VAL A 15 15.81 -20.53 31.02
N MET A 16 15.05 -20.03 31.99
CA MET A 16 14.14 -18.91 31.78
C MET A 16 15.04 -17.72 31.49
N ASP A 17 15.32 -17.52 30.20
CA ASP A 17 16.06 -16.37 29.69
C ASP A 17 15.31 -15.12 30.16
N PRO A 18 15.86 -14.33 31.11
CA PRO A 18 15.17 -13.17 31.68
C PRO A 18 14.73 -12.22 30.55
N SER A 19 15.52 -12.15 29.48
CA SER A 19 15.28 -11.38 28.28
C SER A 19 13.97 -11.73 27.58
N ALA A 20 13.60 -13.02 27.55
CA ALA A 20 12.38 -13.50 26.90
C ALA A 20 11.12 -13.20 27.71
N GLU A 21 11.19 -13.31 29.04
CA GLU A 21 10.12 -12.88 29.95
C GLU A 21 9.97 -11.35 29.95
N PHE A 22 11.08 -10.59 29.94
CA PHE A 22 11.04 -9.13 29.79
C PHE A 22 10.46 -8.69 28.43
N LEU A 23 10.74 -9.43 27.35
CA LEU A 23 10.16 -9.14 26.03
C LEU A 23 8.66 -9.43 26.01
N LYS A 24 8.20 -10.55 26.59
CA LYS A 24 6.77 -10.87 26.74
C LYS A 24 6.06 -9.86 27.63
N ILE A 25 6.67 -9.42 28.73
CA ILE A 25 6.13 -8.39 29.62
C ILE A 25 6.03 -7.06 28.88
N ASN A 26 7.09 -6.60 28.21
CA ASN A 26 7.02 -5.35 27.43
C ASN A 26 5.98 -5.44 26.30
N ILE A 27 5.93 -6.55 25.57
CA ILE A 27 4.97 -6.71 24.47
C ILE A 27 3.54 -6.81 25.01
N SER A 28 3.27 -7.59 26.05
CA SER A 28 1.93 -7.69 26.66
C SER A 28 1.50 -6.38 27.29
N GLN A 29 2.40 -5.65 27.94
CA GLN A 29 2.12 -4.31 28.50
C GLN A 29 1.83 -3.30 27.38
N VAL A 30 2.61 -3.29 26.30
CA VAL A 30 2.38 -2.42 25.13
C VAL A 30 1.09 -2.79 24.41
N LEU A 31 0.82 -4.08 24.19
CA LEU A 31 -0.42 -4.54 23.58
C LEU A 31 -1.64 -4.19 24.44
N THR A 32 -1.53 -4.33 25.77
CA THR A 32 -2.61 -3.98 26.70
C THR A 32 -2.82 -2.47 26.73
N GLN A 33 -1.76 -1.67 26.79
CA GLN A 33 -1.82 -0.19 26.68
C GLN A 33 -2.50 0.26 25.38
N ASN A 34 -2.07 -0.28 24.24
CA ASN A 34 -2.66 0.04 22.94
C ASN A 34 -4.13 -0.37 22.90
N PHE A 35 -4.44 -1.59 23.35
CA PHE A 35 -5.82 -2.09 23.38
C PHE A 35 -6.72 -1.24 24.27
N GLN A 36 -6.25 -0.80 25.43
CA GLN A 36 -7.01 0.10 26.31
C GLN A 36 -7.29 1.45 25.64
N GLN A 37 -6.32 2.04 24.95
CA GLN A 37 -6.53 3.29 24.20
C GLN A 37 -7.57 3.09 23.10
N PHE A 38 -7.46 2.03 22.29
CA PHE A 38 -8.49 1.69 21.30
C PHE A 38 -9.87 1.52 21.92
N ASN A 39 -9.95 0.86 23.08
CA ASN A 39 -11.23 0.64 23.75
C ASN A 39 -11.87 1.96 24.21
N GLN A 40 -11.07 2.91 24.71
CA GLN A 40 -11.56 4.26 25.03
C GLN A 40 -12.11 4.98 23.80
N PHE A 41 -11.41 4.89 22.65
CA PHE A 41 -11.94 5.41 21.39
C PHE A 41 -13.23 4.72 20.97
N LEU A 42 -13.31 3.40 21.06
CA LEU A 42 -14.52 2.64 20.70
C LEU A 42 -15.72 3.00 21.58
N ILE A 43 -15.51 3.14 22.89
CA ILE A 43 -16.55 3.58 23.83
C ILE A 43 -17.01 5.00 23.48
N PHE A 44 -16.09 5.89 23.14
CA PHE A 44 -16.43 7.22 22.63
C PHE A 44 -17.31 7.15 21.38
N PHE A 45 -16.95 6.33 20.39
CA PHE A 45 -17.76 6.14 19.17
C PHE A 45 -19.14 5.54 19.42
N GLN A 46 -19.25 4.64 20.39
CA GLN A 46 -20.53 4.02 20.76
C GLN A 46 -21.45 5.00 21.51
N THR A 47 -20.87 5.98 22.20
CA THR A 47 -21.61 7.02 22.93
C THR A 47 -22.14 8.12 21.99
N ILE A 48 -21.63 8.21 20.76
CA ILE A 48 -22.11 9.17 19.76
C ILE A 48 -23.52 8.77 19.29
N GLU A 49 -24.44 9.73 19.29
CA GLU A 49 -25.80 9.53 18.78
C GLU A 49 -25.79 9.54 17.24
N TRP A 50 -25.79 8.35 16.63
CA TRP A 50 -25.76 8.18 15.16
C TRP A 50 -27.05 8.61 14.43
N SER A 51 -28.06 9.06 15.17
CA SER A 51 -29.34 9.52 14.62
C SER A 51 -29.30 10.94 14.07
N GLU A 52 -28.20 11.66 14.25
CA GLU A 52 -28.06 13.03 13.75
C GLU A 52 -27.86 13.03 12.21
N PRO A 53 -28.66 13.79 11.45
CA PRO A 53 -28.67 13.73 9.99
C PRO A 53 -27.34 14.14 9.35
N TRP A 54 -26.58 15.02 10.01
CA TRP A 54 -25.26 15.43 9.52
C TRP A 54 -24.22 14.30 9.64
N LEU A 55 -24.31 13.45 10.68
CA LEU A 55 -23.41 12.32 10.85
C LEU A 55 -23.70 11.23 9.82
N MET A 56 -24.98 10.99 9.50
CA MET A 56 -25.36 10.12 8.38
C MET A 56 -24.82 10.63 7.05
N ALA A 57 -24.91 11.93 6.79
CA ALA A 57 -24.33 12.54 5.59
C ALA A 57 -22.81 12.31 5.52
N LEU A 58 -22.11 12.40 6.66
CA LEU A 58 -20.67 12.10 6.77
C LEU A 58 -20.36 10.63 6.47
N VAL A 59 -21.13 9.68 6.99
CA VAL A 59 -20.97 8.24 6.67
C VAL A 59 -21.23 7.98 5.18
N CYS A 60 -22.32 8.52 4.62
CA CYS A 60 -22.61 8.43 3.19
C CYS A 60 -21.48 9.00 2.33
N PHE A 61 -20.92 10.13 2.75
CA PHE A 61 -19.77 10.74 2.10
C PHE A 61 -18.54 9.82 2.15
N HIS A 62 -18.24 9.17 3.28
CA HIS A 62 -17.15 8.19 3.35
C HIS A 62 -17.37 6.99 2.42
N VAL A 63 -18.60 6.47 2.35
CA VAL A 63 -18.94 5.38 1.42
C VAL A 63 -18.74 5.84 -0.04
N PHE A 64 -19.16 7.06 -0.36
CA PHE A 64 -18.98 7.64 -1.69
C PHE A 64 -17.50 7.81 -2.06
N ILE A 65 -16.68 8.38 -1.18
CA ILE A 65 -15.23 8.53 -1.40
C ILE A 65 -14.54 7.17 -1.56
N THR A 66 -14.92 6.19 -0.74
CA THR A 66 -14.37 4.84 -0.83
C THR A 66 -14.78 4.19 -2.15
N LEU A 67 -16.03 4.36 -2.57
CA LEU A 67 -16.51 3.88 -3.86
C LEU A 67 -15.76 4.53 -5.03
N LEU A 68 -15.58 5.85 -5.01
CA LEU A 68 -14.80 6.58 -6.01
C LEU A 68 -13.35 6.05 -6.07
N THR A 69 -12.75 5.79 -4.91
CA THR A 69 -11.41 5.20 -4.79
C THR A 69 -11.35 3.80 -5.43
N LEU A 70 -12.36 2.96 -5.20
CA LEU A 70 -12.47 1.63 -5.81
C LEU A 70 -12.65 1.71 -7.34
N LEU A 71 -13.54 2.57 -7.81
CA LEU A 71 -13.80 2.77 -9.24
C LEU A 71 -12.57 3.32 -9.98
N SER A 72 -11.79 4.18 -9.31
CA SER A 72 -10.60 4.81 -9.89
C SER A 72 -9.40 3.88 -10.07
N ARG A 73 -9.44 2.65 -9.54
CA ARG A 73 -8.33 1.68 -9.62
C ARG A 73 -7.84 1.41 -11.06
N LYS A 74 -8.72 1.57 -12.06
CA LYS A 74 -8.41 1.30 -13.48
C LYS A 74 -7.65 2.44 -14.17
N ARG A 75 -7.66 3.67 -13.64
CA ARG A 75 -7.12 4.86 -14.32
C ARG A 75 -6.28 5.70 -13.36
N PRO A 76 -4.93 5.66 -13.43
CA PRO A 76 -4.06 6.39 -12.50
C PRO A 76 -4.25 7.92 -12.55
N THR A 77 -4.69 8.46 -13.69
CA THR A 77 -5.04 9.88 -13.83
C THR A 77 -6.22 10.28 -12.95
N ILE A 78 -7.26 9.44 -12.88
CA ILE A 78 -8.42 9.70 -12.00
C ILE A 78 -8.00 9.57 -10.54
N GLN A 79 -7.08 8.64 -10.25
CA GLN A 79 -6.55 8.46 -8.90
C GLN A 79 -5.79 9.70 -8.43
N ALA A 80 -5.01 10.34 -9.33
CA ALA A 80 -4.34 11.60 -9.03
C ALA A 80 -5.35 12.74 -8.77
N VAL A 81 -6.42 12.85 -9.57
CA VAL A 81 -7.49 13.84 -9.32
C VAL A 81 -8.18 13.59 -7.97
N LEU A 82 -8.48 12.32 -7.65
CA LEU A 82 -9.06 11.95 -6.36
C LEU A 82 -8.15 12.28 -5.19
N PHE A 83 -6.83 12.14 -5.35
CA PHE A 83 -5.87 12.53 -4.33
C PHE A 83 -5.97 14.03 -4.02
N PHE A 84 -5.97 14.90 -5.03
CA PHE A 84 -6.16 16.34 -4.81
C PHE A 84 -7.52 16.64 -4.20
N PHE A 85 -8.58 15.96 -4.62
CA PHE A 85 -9.90 16.11 -4.04
C PHE A 85 -9.92 15.75 -2.54
N LEU A 86 -9.28 14.65 -2.15
CA LEU A 86 -9.12 14.24 -0.75
C LEU A 86 -8.35 15.29 0.07
N LEU A 87 -7.29 15.88 -0.49
CA LEU A 87 -6.55 16.96 0.17
C LEU A 87 -7.40 18.23 0.38
N ILE A 88 -8.19 18.60 -0.62
CA ILE A 88 -9.13 19.73 -0.50
C ILE A 88 -10.16 19.45 0.59
N LEU A 89 -10.70 18.24 0.66
CA LEU A 89 -11.65 17.85 1.71
C LEU A 89 -11.05 17.93 3.10
N ILE A 90 -9.83 17.40 3.29
CA ILE A 90 -9.10 17.51 4.55
C ILE A 90 -8.88 18.99 4.91
N PHE A 91 -8.52 19.84 3.94
CA PHE A 91 -8.39 21.27 4.19
C PHE A 91 -9.71 21.94 4.58
N LEU A 92 -10.82 21.53 3.95
CA LEU A 92 -12.15 22.02 4.28
C LEU A 92 -12.67 21.49 5.62
N SER A 93 -12.02 20.51 6.26
CA SER A 93 -12.50 19.97 7.54
C SER A 93 -12.48 21.03 8.65
N GLU A 94 -11.49 21.92 8.64
CA GLU A 94 -11.41 23.05 9.58
C GLU A 94 -12.54 24.05 9.35
N GLN A 95 -12.79 24.40 8.08
CA GLN A 95 -13.88 25.30 7.72
C GLN A 95 -15.26 24.72 8.06
N LEU A 96 -15.44 23.41 7.88
CA LEU A 96 -16.66 22.71 8.29
C LEU A 96 -16.84 22.73 9.81
N ASN A 97 -15.75 22.54 10.57
CA ASN A 97 -15.79 22.62 12.03
C ASN A 97 -16.19 24.01 12.51
N THR A 98 -15.63 25.08 11.93
CA THR A 98 -15.99 26.47 12.28
C THR A 98 -17.44 26.81 11.91
N LEU A 99 -17.89 26.44 10.70
CA LEU A 99 -19.27 26.66 10.28
C LEU A 99 -20.29 25.93 11.17
N ALA A 100 -19.95 24.72 11.61
CA ALA A 100 -20.79 23.95 12.50
C ALA A 100 -20.73 24.46 13.96
N ALA A 101 -19.58 25.03 14.39
CA ALA A 101 -19.44 25.70 15.67
C ALA A 101 -20.21 27.04 15.72
N GLU A 102 -20.34 27.76 14.60
CA GLU A 102 -21.15 28.98 14.51
C GLU A 102 -22.65 28.69 14.45
N ASN A 103 -23.05 27.60 13.79
CA ASN A 103 -24.45 27.21 13.60
C ASN A 103 -24.87 26.02 14.47
N TRP A 104 -24.18 25.79 15.59
CA TRP A 104 -24.35 24.60 16.44
C TRP A 104 -25.82 24.34 16.80
N MET A 105 -26.60 25.41 17.03
CA MET A 105 -28.00 25.37 17.43
C MET A 105 -28.95 24.79 16.36
N TYR A 106 -28.56 24.82 15.07
CA TYR A 106 -29.34 24.26 13.96
C TYR A 106 -28.92 22.83 13.62
N TYR A 107 -27.68 22.45 13.92
CA TYR A 107 -27.07 21.21 13.42
C TYR A 107 -26.94 20.10 14.46
N SER A 108 -26.84 20.41 15.76
CA SER A 108 -26.69 19.38 16.80
C SER A 108 -27.32 19.81 18.13
N LYS A 109 -27.93 18.87 18.85
CA LYS A 109 -28.39 19.08 20.25
C LYS A 109 -27.23 19.16 21.25
N GLN A 110 -26.05 18.67 20.88
CA GLN A 110 -24.83 18.68 21.69
C GLN A 110 -23.67 19.34 20.93
N GLN A 111 -22.81 20.06 21.64
CA GLN A 111 -21.67 20.79 21.06
C GLN A 111 -20.48 19.85 20.80
N TYR A 112 -20.54 19.09 19.71
CA TYR A 112 -19.44 18.23 19.24
C TYR A 112 -18.30 19.01 18.58
N PHE A 113 -18.60 20.24 18.13
CA PHE A 113 -17.67 21.12 17.45
C PHE A 113 -17.00 22.04 18.46
N ASP A 114 -15.72 21.81 18.70
CA ASP A 114 -14.86 22.63 19.53
C ASP A 114 -13.81 23.33 18.65
N SER A 115 -13.24 24.43 19.13
CA SER A 115 -12.22 25.24 18.47
C SER A 115 -11.00 24.41 18.03
N ASN A 116 -10.72 23.33 18.77
CA ASN A 116 -9.62 22.41 18.49
C ASN A 116 -9.91 21.43 17.34
N GLY A 117 -11.17 21.30 16.91
CA GLY A 117 -11.57 20.44 15.78
C GLY A 117 -11.21 18.96 15.94
N MET A 118 -10.97 18.48 17.17
CA MET A 118 -10.47 17.12 17.41
C MET A 118 -11.44 16.04 16.91
N PHE A 119 -12.74 16.25 17.14
CA PHE A 119 -13.79 15.34 16.68
C PHE A 119 -13.81 15.22 15.15
N ILE A 120 -13.93 16.35 14.46
CA ILE A 120 -13.98 16.35 12.99
C ILE A 120 -12.67 15.83 12.42
N SER A 121 -11.52 16.25 12.95
CA SER A 121 -10.23 15.76 12.48
C SER A 121 -10.08 14.25 12.63
N LEU A 122 -10.53 13.66 13.74
CA LEU A 122 -10.43 12.22 13.95
C LEU A 122 -11.45 11.45 13.09
N MET A 123 -12.71 11.88 13.07
CA MET A 123 -13.78 11.13 12.38
C MET A 123 -13.77 11.32 10.87
N PHE A 124 -13.48 12.53 10.41
CA PHE A 124 -13.47 12.87 9.00
C PHE A 124 -12.08 12.62 8.40
N SER A 125 -11.02 13.16 9.01
CA SER A 125 -9.69 13.14 8.38
C SER A 125 -8.98 11.79 8.53
N ALA A 126 -9.17 11.01 9.61
CA ALA A 126 -8.49 9.72 9.75
C ALA A 126 -8.81 8.71 8.62
N PRO A 127 -10.08 8.43 8.27
CA PRO A 127 -10.40 7.53 7.15
C PRO A 127 -9.98 8.11 5.79
N LEU A 128 -10.03 9.44 5.61
CA LEU A 128 -9.56 10.10 4.37
C LEU A 128 -8.04 9.99 4.22
N LEU A 129 -7.29 10.22 5.30
CA LEU A 129 -5.84 10.10 5.35
C LEU A 129 -5.38 8.66 5.15
N PHE A 130 -6.09 7.69 5.73
CA PHE A 130 -5.79 6.28 5.51
C PHE A 130 -5.95 5.90 4.03
N ASN A 131 -7.05 6.32 3.38
CA ASN A 131 -7.24 6.14 1.94
C ASN A 131 -6.15 6.84 1.12
N CYS A 132 -5.79 8.06 1.51
CA CYS A 132 -4.71 8.84 0.90
C CYS A 132 -3.35 8.12 1.00
N MET A 133 -3.01 7.59 2.18
CA MET A 133 -1.79 6.82 2.43
C MET A 133 -1.73 5.57 1.53
N LEU A 134 -2.82 4.83 1.40
CA LEU A 134 -2.90 3.67 0.50
C LEU A 134 -2.72 4.05 -0.97
N MET A 135 -3.28 5.19 -1.40
CA MET A 135 -3.09 5.69 -2.77
C MET A 135 -1.62 6.05 -3.03
N VAL A 136 -0.97 6.75 -2.10
CA VAL A 136 0.45 7.13 -2.20
C VAL A 136 1.34 5.89 -2.21
N ALA A 137 1.09 4.92 -1.33
CA ALA A 137 1.84 3.68 -1.30
C ALA A 137 1.77 2.92 -2.65
N ASN A 138 0.55 2.75 -3.20
CA ASN A 138 0.37 2.12 -4.51
C ASN A 138 1.08 2.91 -5.63
N TRP A 139 0.99 4.24 -5.61
CA TRP A 139 1.66 5.08 -6.59
C TRP A 139 3.18 4.98 -6.52
N LEU A 140 3.76 4.90 -5.31
CA LEU A 140 5.19 4.72 -5.12
C LEU A 140 5.67 3.35 -5.63
N LEU A 141 4.88 2.30 -5.42
CA LEU A 141 5.18 0.97 -5.96
C LEU A 141 5.17 0.99 -7.50
N ILE A 142 4.11 1.52 -8.11
CA ILE A 142 3.99 1.64 -9.57
C ILE A 142 5.09 2.53 -10.16
N SER A 143 5.43 3.65 -9.51
CA SER A 143 6.48 4.57 -9.96
C SER A 143 7.86 3.92 -9.95
N SER A 144 8.12 3.07 -8.93
CA SER A 144 9.36 2.30 -8.83
C SER A 144 9.46 1.26 -9.96
N GLU A 145 8.36 0.57 -10.28
CA GLU A 145 8.28 -0.35 -11.42
C GLU A 145 8.46 0.38 -12.77
N LEU A 146 7.83 1.55 -12.94
CA LEU A 146 7.99 2.35 -14.16
C LEU A 146 9.45 2.79 -14.32
N MET A 147 10.08 3.30 -13.26
CA MET A 147 11.48 3.73 -13.32
C MET A 147 12.43 2.56 -13.64
N THR A 148 12.21 1.39 -13.05
CA THR A 148 13.02 0.20 -13.37
C THR A 148 12.76 -0.29 -14.80
N SER A 149 11.53 -0.24 -15.30
CA SER A 149 11.21 -0.56 -16.69
C SER A 149 11.87 0.41 -17.67
N LEU A 150 11.84 1.72 -17.40
CA LEU A 150 12.50 2.73 -18.23
C LEU A 150 14.01 2.53 -18.27
N ARG A 151 14.64 2.20 -17.14
CA ARG A 151 16.06 1.84 -17.12
C ARG A 151 16.34 0.60 -17.98
N ARG A 152 15.48 -0.41 -17.96
CA ARG A 152 15.59 -1.59 -18.84
C ARG A 152 15.45 -1.22 -20.32
N PHE A 153 14.49 -0.35 -20.67
CA PHE A 153 14.33 0.14 -22.04
C PHE A 153 15.53 0.98 -22.52
N GLN A 154 16.08 1.84 -21.66
CA GLN A 154 17.27 2.63 -21.97
C GLN A 154 18.48 1.75 -22.27
N LEU A 155 18.71 0.70 -21.47
CA LEU A 155 19.79 -0.27 -21.71
C LEU A 155 19.61 -1.03 -23.04
N GLN A 156 18.38 -1.48 -23.33
CA GLN A 156 18.07 -2.11 -24.62
C GLN A 156 18.27 -1.14 -25.80
N GLN A 157 17.89 0.12 -25.65
CA GLN A 157 18.09 1.13 -26.69
C GLN A 157 19.58 1.44 -26.90
N GLN A 158 20.37 1.52 -25.83
CA GLN A 158 21.81 1.74 -25.90
C GLN A 158 22.53 0.57 -26.58
N SER A 159 22.22 -0.68 -26.22
CA SER A 159 22.81 -1.85 -26.89
C SER A 159 22.45 -1.93 -28.38
N ASN A 160 21.21 -1.58 -28.75
CA ASN A 160 20.79 -1.53 -30.16
C ASN A 160 21.49 -0.40 -30.94
N ARG A 161 21.74 0.75 -30.32
CA ARG A 161 22.54 1.84 -30.93
C ARG A 161 23.98 1.42 -31.16
N LEU A 162 24.61 0.78 -30.17
CA LEU A 162 25.99 0.26 -30.30
C LEU A 162 26.08 -0.79 -31.42
N ARG A 163 25.13 -1.73 -31.52
CA ARG A 163 25.09 -2.72 -32.62
C ARG A 163 24.92 -2.08 -33.99
N LYS A 164 24.12 -1.00 -34.10
CA LYS A 164 23.97 -0.25 -35.36
C LYS A 164 25.26 0.47 -35.73
N LEU A 165 25.93 1.10 -34.75
CA LEU A 165 27.22 1.76 -34.95
C LEU A 165 28.30 0.77 -35.40
N GLU A 166 28.38 -0.43 -34.79
CA GLU A 166 29.34 -1.46 -35.19
C GLU A 166 29.13 -1.91 -36.66
N LYS A 167 27.86 -2.03 -37.09
CA LYS A 167 27.52 -2.35 -38.48
C LYS A 167 27.86 -1.23 -39.47
N CYS A 168 27.70 0.05 -39.10
CA CYS A 168 28.12 1.18 -39.94
C CYS A 168 29.65 1.27 -40.07
N VAL A 169 30.38 0.95 -39.00
CA VAL A 169 31.85 0.92 -39.02
C VAL A 169 32.37 -0.27 -39.85
N LYS A 170 31.69 -1.42 -39.81
CA LYS A 170 31.97 -2.59 -40.66
C LYS A 170 31.25 -2.56 -42.03
N GLY A 171 31.12 -1.39 -42.68
CA GLY A 171 30.58 -1.27 -44.04
C GLY A 171 31.22 -2.26 -45.05
N PRO A 172 30.62 -2.46 -46.25
CA PRO A 172 30.58 -3.72 -47.05
C PRO A 172 31.90 -4.36 -47.54
N SER A 173 33.05 -3.97 -46.99
CA SER A 173 34.37 -4.43 -47.36
C SER A 173 34.85 -5.58 -46.47
N GLN A 174 34.18 -6.74 -46.54
CA GLN A 174 34.74 -8.11 -46.35
C GLN A 174 33.60 -9.15 -46.31
N SER A 175 32.83 -9.22 -47.39
CA SER A 175 32.04 -10.40 -47.77
C SER A 175 32.79 -11.16 -48.85
N SER A 176 33.92 -11.79 -48.49
CA SER A 176 34.54 -12.88 -49.25
C SER A 176 35.73 -13.42 -48.47
N SER A 177 35.52 -14.48 -47.68
CA SER A 177 36.32 -15.72 -47.71
C SER A 177 36.05 -16.60 -46.48
N ASN A 178 35.61 -17.83 -46.78
CA ASN A 178 35.82 -19.11 -46.06
C ASN A 178 34.89 -19.39 -44.86
N ILE A 179 33.85 -20.24 -44.98
CA ILE A 179 33.75 -21.71 -45.22
C ILE A 179 34.07 -22.57 -43.97
N SER A 180 33.06 -23.39 -43.62
CA SER A 180 33.04 -24.58 -42.74
C SER A 180 33.05 -24.29 -41.23
N SER A 181 32.20 -24.86 -40.38
CA SER A 181 31.61 -26.20 -40.37
C SER A 181 30.36 -26.21 -39.46
N GLY A 182 29.32 -26.97 -39.79
CA GLY A 182 28.19 -27.15 -38.87
C GLY A 182 26.89 -27.64 -39.50
N SER A 183 26.99 -28.60 -40.41
CA SER A 183 25.83 -29.30 -40.99
C SER A 183 25.21 -30.29 -39.98
N VAL A 184 24.00 -30.01 -39.46
CA VAL A 184 23.07 -31.06 -38.97
C VAL A 184 21.61 -30.69 -39.27
N LYS A 185 21.12 -31.29 -40.38
CA LYS A 185 19.84 -32.01 -40.53
C LYS A 185 18.50 -31.23 -40.45
N ARG A 186 18.00 -30.83 -41.64
CA ARG A 186 16.56 -30.73 -41.96
C ARG A 186 16.18 -31.82 -42.96
N LYS A 187 15.30 -32.75 -42.57
CA LYS A 187 14.17 -33.35 -43.34
C LYS A 187 13.79 -34.72 -42.78
N SER A 188 12.53 -34.92 -42.39
CA SER A 188 11.55 -35.67 -43.20
C SER A 188 10.30 -36.04 -42.39
N LYS A 189 9.11 -35.60 -42.84
CA LYS A 189 7.85 -36.36 -42.96
C LYS A 189 6.71 -35.38 -43.29
N GLU A 190 6.22 -35.36 -44.53
CA GLU A 190 5.09 -36.17 -45.06
C GLU A 190 3.84 -35.26 -45.12
N ARG A 191 3.60 -34.50 -46.19
CA ARG A 191 2.82 -34.88 -47.38
C ARG A 191 1.50 -35.62 -47.04
N VAL A 192 0.41 -34.89 -46.83
CA VAL A 192 -0.90 -35.27 -47.40
C VAL A 192 -1.62 -33.99 -47.86
N ARG A 193 -1.94 -33.99 -49.14
CA ARG A 193 -2.72 -33.03 -49.93
C ARG A 193 -4.16 -33.56 -50.00
N LYS A 194 -5.08 -32.67 -50.40
CA LYS A 194 -6.44 -32.88 -50.91
C LYS A 194 -7.52 -32.65 -49.87
N ASP A 195 -8.65 -32.04 -50.19
CA ASP A 195 -9.13 -31.17 -51.26
C ASP A 195 -10.32 -30.43 -50.61
#